data_AF-A0AA48GSC3-F1
#
_entry.id   AF-A0AA48GSC3-F1
#
_cell.length_a   1.000
_cell.length_b   1.000
_cell.length_c   1.000
_cell.angle_alpha   90.00
_cell.angle_beta   90.00
_cell.angle_gamma   90.00
#
_symmetry.space_group_name_H-M   'P 1'
#
loop_
_entity.id
_entity.type
_entity.pdbx_description
1 polymer ?
#
loop_
_entity_poly.entity_id
_entity_poly.type
_entity_poly.pdbx_seq_one_letter_code
_entity_poly.pdbx_strand_id
1 'polypeptide(L)'
;MRGGAALLLVLGILTLCAAVAWMAHRAVLREQAVEGEALQGARAALAADSALAWFLEEGWRDVPALLDSGDGRGREEVLGVPARVLPREPAQSGEVRVRDLGPSSRWPGSRVWRLTVVGRVTGPRPFVQTREVYVSVAEGRGPPIKRAWRIVR
;
A
#
# COMPACT_ATOMS: atom_id res chain seq x y z
N MET A 1 -54.41 45.82 -8.90
CA MET A 1 -53.36 45.11 -9.68
C MET A 1 -51.96 45.08 -9.00
N ARG A 2 -51.81 45.33 -7.69
CA ARG A 2 -50.49 45.40 -7.03
C ARG A 2 -49.94 44.07 -6.47
N GLY A 3 -50.75 43.01 -6.37
CA GLY A 3 -50.35 41.73 -5.76
C GLY A 3 -49.43 40.84 -6.61
N GLY A 4 -49.48 40.94 -7.93
CA GLY A 4 -48.71 40.06 -8.83
C GLY A 4 -47.19 40.29 -8.79
N ALA A 5 -46.77 41.55 -8.66
CA ALA A 5 -45.35 41.90 -8.58
C ALA A 5 -44.70 41.41 -7.27
N ALA A 6 -45.42 41.51 -6.14
CA ALA A 6 -44.94 41.00 -4.85
C ALA A 6 -44.81 39.47 -4.85
N LEU A 7 -45.77 38.76 -5.45
CA LEU A 7 -45.73 37.31 -5.56
C LEU A 7 -44.54 36.81 -6.39
N LEU A 8 -44.27 37.46 -7.53
CA LEU A 8 -43.11 37.12 -8.39
C LEU A 8 -41.78 37.36 -7.68
N LEU A 9 -41.70 38.42 -6.87
CA LEU A 9 -40.50 38.77 -6.12
C LEU A 9 -40.23 37.73 -5.01
N VAL A 10 -41.27 37.31 -4.28
CA VAL A 10 -41.18 36.23 -3.29
C VAL A 10 -40.79 34.90 -3.95
N LEU A 11 -41.41 34.56 -5.08
CA LEU A 11 -41.11 33.32 -5.80
C LEU A 11 -39.65 33.31 -6.31
N GLY A 12 -39.16 34.45 -6.81
CA GLY A 12 -37.77 34.63 -7.24
C GLY A 12 -36.76 34.51 -6.10
N ILE A 13 -37.09 35.04 -4.92
CA ILE A 13 -36.25 34.88 -3.73
C ILE A 13 -36.20 33.40 -3.30
N LEU A 14 -37.34 32.70 -3.30
CA LEU A 14 -37.39 31.29 -2.91
C LEU A 14 -36.60 30.39 -3.86
N THR A 15 -36.69 30.60 -5.18
CA THR A 15 -35.90 29.86 -6.16
C THR A 15 -34.40 30.15 -6.02
N LEU A 16 -34.02 31.41 -5.76
CA LEU A 16 -32.63 31.77 -5.50
C LEU A 16 -32.10 31.07 -4.22
N CYS A 17 -32.87 31.10 -3.13
CA CYS A 17 -32.52 30.42 -1.88
C CYS A 17 -32.34 28.91 -2.09
N ALA A 18 -33.25 28.26 -2.83
CA ALA A 18 -33.16 26.84 -3.14
C ALA A 18 -31.91 26.51 -3.98
N ALA A 19 -31.58 27.34 -4.97
CA ALA A 19 -30.39 27.16 -5.79
C ALA A 19 -29.10 27.28 -4.97
N VAL A 20 -29.01 28.26 -4.07
CA VAL A 20 -27.87 28.43 -3.16
C VAL A 20 -27.73 27.25 -2.21
N ALA A 21 -28.83 26.79 -1.60
CA ALA A 21 -28.83 25.63 -0.71
C ALA A 21 -28.36 24.36 -1.43
N TRP A 22 -28.82 24.15 -2.68
CA TRP A 22 -28.38 23.03 -3.51
C TRP A 22 -26.88 23.10 -3.84
N MET A 23 -26.36 24.28 -4.20
CA MET A 23 -24.93 24.46 -4.46
C MET A 23 -24.08 24.20 -3.22
N ALA A 24 -24.50 24.71 -2.06
CA ALA A 24 -23.82 24.45 -0.79
C ALA A 24 -23.81 22.95 -0.44
N HIS A 25 -24.95 22.26 -0.60
CA HIS A 25 -25.03 20.82 -0.41
C HIS A 25 -24.09 20.05 -1.34
N ARG A 26 -24.04 20.42 -2.63
CA ARG A 26 -23.10 19.85 -3.61
C ARG A 26 -21.64 20.11 -3.25
N ALA A 27 -21.31 21.28 -2.70
CA ALA A 27 -19.95 21.60 -2.26
C ALA A 27 -19.54 20.70 -1.08
N VAL A 28 -20.40 20.57 -0.07
CA VAL A 28 -20.16 19.69 1.09
C VAL A 28 -19.98 18.24 0.65
N LEU A 29 -20.83 17.73 -0.25
CA LEU A 29 -20.69 16.36 -0.77
C LEU A 29 -19.36 16.14 -1.51
N ARG A 30 -18.84 17.17 -2.22
CA ARG A 30 -17.53 17.09 -2.88
C ARG A 30 -16.39 17.05 -1.87
N GLU A 31 -16.44 17.89 -0.83
CA GLU A 31 -15.44 17.87 0.25
C GLU A 31 -15.43 16.53 0.98
N GLN A 32 -16.60 16.01 1.35
CA GLN A 32 -16.74 14.69 1.99
C GLN A 32 -16.23 13.55 1.10
N ALA A 33 -16.45 13.64 -0.22
CA ALA A 33 -15.89 12.67 -1.16
C ALA A 33 -14.36 12.74 -1.17
N VAL A 34 -13.76 13.93 -1.22
CA VAL A 34 -12.30 14.12 -1.20
C VAL A 34 -11.70 13.60 0.12
N GLU A 35 -12.32 13.89 1.26
CA GLU A 35 -11.90 13.37 2.57
C GLU A 35 -11.97 11.84 2.62
N GLY A 36 -13.07 11.26 2.10
CA GLY A 36 -13.24 9.81 2.00
C GLY A 36 -12.17 9.15 1.14
N GLU A 37 -11.80 9.78 0.02
CA GLU A 37 -10.73 9.30 -0.86
C GLU A 37 -9.35 9.39 -0.21
N ALA A 38 -9.06 10.48 0.50
CA ALA A 38 -7.79 10.66 1.21
C ALA A 38 -7.63 9.62 2.32
N LEU A 39 -8.70 9.37 3.09
CA LEU A 39 -8.71 8.36 4.14
C LEU A 39 -8.51 6.94 3.58
N GLN A 40 -9.14 6.61 2.45
CA GLN A 40 -8.92 5.32 1.77
C GLN A 40 -7.48 5.18 1.28
N GLY A 41 -6.88 6.25 0.73
CA GLY A 41 -5.48 6.27 0.33
C GLY A 41 -4.52 6.03 1.51
N ALA A 42 -4.76 6.70 2.64
CA ALA A 42 -3.97 6.53 3.85
C ALA A 42 -4.04 5.09 4.40
N ARG A 43 -5.22 4.48 4.37
CA ARG A 43 -5.41 3.07 4.77
C ARG A 43 -4.67 2.09 3.88
N ALA A 44 -4.75 2.28 2.56
CA ALA A 44 -4.05 1.42 1.60
C ALA A 44 -2.51 1.54 1.75
N ALA A 45 -2.01 2.75 2.03
CA ALA A 45 -0.60 2.98 2.32
C ALA A 45 -0.15 2.28 3.61
N LEU A 46 -0.95 2.37 4.68
CA LEU A 46 -0.67 1.68 5.95
C LEU A 46 -0.67 0.16 5.77
N ALA A 47 -1.61 -0.38 4.98
CA ALA A 47 -1.69 -1.80 4.69
C ALA A 47 -0.47 -2.31 3.91
N ALA A 48 0.01 -1.55 2.92
CA ALA A 48 1.22 -1.91 2.18
C ALA A 48 2.48 -1.82 3.05
N ASP A 49 2.58 -0.83 3.93
CA ASP A 49 3.69 -0.74 4.89
C ASP A 49 3.66 -1.91 5.89
N SER A 50 2.47 -2.29 6.36
CA SER A 50 2.27 -3.45 7.25
C SER A 50 2.66 -4.77 6.57
N ALA A 51 2.28 -4.95 5.31
CA ALA A 51 2.68 -6.10 4.50
C ALA A 51 4.20 -6.21 4.36
N LEU A 52 4.86 -5.07 4.14
CA LEU A 52 6.30 -5.01 4.03
C LEU A 52 7.03 -5.21 5.36
N ALA A 53 6.47 -4.69 6.45
CA ALA A 53 6.98 -4.94 7.80
C ALA A 53 6.91 -6.44 8.14
N TRP A 54 5.77 -7.08 7.86
CA TRP A 54 5.65 -8.54 8.01
C TRP A 54 6.67 -9.30 7.15
N PHE A 55 6.91 -8.86 5.92
CA PHE A 55 7.93 -9.48 5.08
C PHE A 55 9.32 -9.42 5.72
N LEU A 56 9.69 -8.28 6.32
CA LEU A 56 11.00 -8.11 6.97
C LEU A 56 11.16 -8.93 8.25
N GLU A 57 10.08 -9.19 8.98
CA GLU A 57 10.11 -9.95 10.24
C GLU A 57 10.02 -11.46 10.01
N GLU A 58 9.08 -11.89 9.17
CA GLU A 58 8.68 -13.29 9.01
C GLU A 58 8.73 -13.76 7.56
N GLY A 59 8.13 -13.01 6.63
CA GLY A 59 7.86 -13.48 5.26
C GLY A 59 9.12 -13.76 4.43
N TRP A 60 10.26 -13.11 4.73
CA TRP A 60 11.53 -13.39 4.06
C TRP A 60 12.03 -14.83 4.27
N ARG A 61 11.57 -15.51 5.34
CA ARG A 61 11.95 -16.90 5.64
C ARG A 61 11.38 -17.91 4.66
N ASP A 62 10.36 -17.52 3.89
CA ASP A 62 9.72 -18.35 2.85
C ASP A 62 10.36 -18.13 1.46
N VAL A 63 11.27 -17.17 1.34
CA VAL A 63 12.09 -16.87 0.13
C VAL A 63 13.35 -17.77 -0.11
N PRO A 64 13.69 -18.83 0.68
CA PRO A 64 14.89 -19.64 0.44
C PRO A 64 15.04 -20.18 -0.99
N ALA A 65 13.94 -20.54 -1.65
CA ALA A 65 13.97 -21.03 -3.04
C ALA A 65 14.54 -20.00 -4.03
N LEU A 66 14.35 -18.70 -3.76
CA LEU A 66 14.91 -17.62 -4.56
C LEU A 66 16.44 -17.52 -4.35
N LEU A 67 16.88 -17.59 -3.09
CA LEU A 67 18.26 -17.33 -2.66
C LEU A 67 19.21 -18.53 -2.89
N ASP A 68 18.70 -19.75 -2.85
CA ASP A 68 19.49 -20.98 -2.93
C ASP A 68 19.94 -21.33 -4.36
N SER A 69 19.37 -20.69 -5.39
CA SER A 69 19.57 -21.09 -6.78
C SER A 69 20.90 -20.66 -7.43
N GLY A 70 21.74 -19.87 -6.75
CA GLY A 70 23.08 -19.47 -7.23
C GLY A 70 23.10 -18.47 -8.40
N ASP A 71 22.10 -18.54 -9.28
CA ASP A 71 22.06 -17.91 -10.61
C ASP A 71 20.86 -16.94 -10.75
N GLY A 72 20.03 -16.85 -9.70
CA GLY A 72 18.63 -16.40 -9.66
C GLY A 72 18.30 -14.93 -10.01
N ARG A 73 19.19 -14.18 -10.67
CA ARG A 73 18.88 -12.82 -11.12
C ARG A 73 17.58 -12.80 -11.94
N GLY A 74 16.62 -12.01 -11.48
CA GLY A 74 15.36 -11.80 -12.17
C GLY A 74 14.26 -12.81 -11.86
N ARG A 75 14.46 -13.75 -10.93
CA ARG A 75 13.35 -14.54 -10.37
C ARG A 75 12.47 -13.65 -9.50
N GLU A 76 11.16 -13.84 -9.63
CA GLU A 76 10.12 -13.18 -8.83
C GLU A 76 9.31 -14.25 -8.11
N GLU A 77 9.04 -14.02 -6.82
CA GLU A 77 8.19 -14.85 -5.99
C GLU A 77 7.09 -13.99 -5.38
N VAL A 78 5.88 -14.56 -5.28
CA VAL A 78 4.70 -13.86 -4.77
C VAL A 78 4.27 -14.53 -3.48
N LEU A 79 4.30 -13.77 -2.39
CA LEU A 79 3.89 -14.20 -1.06
C LEU A 79 2.54 -13.58 -0.71
N GLY A 80 1.57 -14.43 -0.34
CA GLY A 80 0.31 -13.96 0.21
C GLY A 80 0.50 -13.39 1.60
N VAL A 81 0.03 -12.16 1.84
CA VAL A 81 0.12 -11.53 3.16
C VAL A 81 -0.98 -12.11 4.05
N PRO A 82 -0.68 -12.62 5.25
CA PRO A 82 -1.69 -13.13 6.16
C PRO A 82 -2.70 -12.03 6.52
N ALA A 83 -3.99 -12.35 6.45
CA ALA A 83 -5.06 -11.37 6.74
C ALA A 83 -4.95 -10.70 8.11
N ARG A 84 -4.30 -11.35 9.09
CA ARG A 84 -4.04 -10.80 10.43
C ARG A 84 -3.06 -9.61 10.45
N VAL A 85 -2.24 -9.46 9.40
CA VAL A 85 -1.25 -8.39 9.25
C VAL A 85 -1.89 -7.13 8.67
N LEU A 86 -2.92 -7.30 7.85
CA LEU A 86 -3.58 -6.19 7.19
C LEU A 86 -4.59 -5.52 8.13
N PRO A 87 -4.79 -4.19 8.02
CA PRO A 87 -5.83 -3.50 8.75
C PRO A 87 -7.20 -4.15 8.51
N ARG A 88 -7.99 -4.33 9.58
CA ARG A 88 -9.36 -4.81 9.47
C ARG A 88 -10.20 -3.71 8.83
N GLU A 89 -10.61 -3.94 7.59
CA GLU A 89 -11.48 -3.12 6.74
C GLU A 89 -10.84 -1.95 5.94
N PRO A 90 -11.34 -1.73 4.70
CA PRO A 90 -12.21 -2.62 3.93
C PRO A 90 -11.48 -3.91 3.52
N ALA A 91 -12.20 -4.90 2.97
CA ALA A 91 -11.62 -6.17 2.50
C ALA A 91 -10.41 -5.89 1.60
N GLN A 92 -9.23 -6.19 2.12
CA GLN A 92 -7.95 -5.95 1.47
C GLN A 92 -7.23 -7.29 1.38
N SER A 93 -6.79 -7.65 0.17
CA SER A 93 -5.82 -8.73 -0.01
C SER A 93 -4.46 -8.11 -0.29
N GLY A 94 -3.48 -8.52 0.50
CA GLY A 94 -2.10 -8.08 0.39
C GLY A 94 -1.26 -9.16 -0.28
N GLU A 95 -0.40 -8.75 -1.21
CA GLU A 95 0.63 -9.59 -1.80
C GLU A 95 1.97 -8.88 -1.64
N VAL A 96 3.00 -9.65 -1.36
CA VAL A 96 4.39 -9.18 -1.40
C VAL A 96 5.08 -9.90 -2.54
N ARG A 97 5.53 -9.13 -3.54
CA ARG A 97 6.33 -9.66 -4.65
C ARG A 97 7.79 -9.41 -4.36
N VAL A 98 8.61 -10.43 -4.43
CA VAL A 98 10.03 -10.38 -4.12
C VAL A 98 10.79 -10.74 -5.38
N ARG A 99 11.64 -9.84 -5.85
CA ARG A 99 12.48 -10.05 -7.02
C ARG A 99 13.95 -10.06 -6.62
N ASP A 100 14.67 -11.11 -7.02
CA ASP A 100 16.10 -11.19 -6.81
C ASP A 100 16.87 -10.29 -7.78
N LEU A 101 17.66 -9.37 -7.24
CA LEU A 101 18.60 -8.54 -8.02
C LEU A 101 20.01 -9.14 -8.06
N GLY A 102 20.20 -10.28 -7.40
CA GLY A 102 21.45 -11.01 -7.30
C GLY A 102 22.28 -10.62 -6.07
N PRO A 103 23.46 -11.24 -5.92
CA PRO A 103 24.36 -10.95 -4.81
C PRO A 103 24.91 -9.53 -4.90
N SER A 104 24.81 -8.76 -3.81
CA SER A 104 25.43 -7.44 -3.68
C SER A 104 26.87 -7.53 -3.17
N SER A 105 27.15 -8.52 -2.32
CA SER A 105 28.49 -8.76 -1.78
C SER A 105 28.64 -10.21 -1.31
N ARG A 106 29.88 -10.71 -1.35
CA ARG A 106 30.24 -12.05 -0.90
C ARG A 106 31.43 -11.95 0.03
N TRP A 107 31.31 -12.50 1.23
CA TRP A 107 32.37 -12.61 2.22
C TRP A 107 32.61 -14.09 2.53
N PRO A 108 33.80 -14.48 3.01
CA PRO A 108 34.02 -15.85 3.50
C PRO A 108 32.97 -16.21 4.56
N GLY A 109 32.16 -17.23 4.30
CA GLY A 109 31.08 -17.66 5.20
C GLY A 109 29.84 -16.76 5.24
N SER A 110 29.68 -15.77 4.34
CA SER A 110 28.39 -15.09 4.19
C SER A 110 28.15 -14.50 2.79
N ARG A 111 26.89 -14.45 2.38
CA ARG A 111 26.47 -13.81 1.14
C ARG A 111 25.38 -12.79 1.44
N VAL A 112 25.41 -11.66 0.74
CA VAL A 112 24.36 -10.63 0.83
C VAL A 112 23.66 -10.57 -0.52
N TRP A 113 22.35 -10.74 -0.51
CA TRP A 113 21.47 -10.58 -1.66
C TRP A 113 20.77 -9.24 -1.57
N ARG A 114 20.55 -8.65 -2.74
CA ARG A 114 19.70 -7.47 -2.89
C ARG A 114 18.40 -7.91 -3.52
N LEU A 115 17.29 -7.55 -2.89
CA LEU A 115 15.95 -7.89 -3.32
C LEU A 115 15.15 -6.61 -3.57
N THR A 116 14.32 -6.62 -4.60
CA THR A 116 13.22 -5.66 -4.72
C THR A 116 11.97 -6.29 -4.13
N VAL A 117 11.38 -5.65 -3.14
CA VAL A 117 10.17 -6.10 -2.47
C VAL A 117 9.05 -5.10 -2.79
N VAL A 118 7.98 -5.59 -3.39
CA VAL A 118 6.80 -4.81 -3.77
C VAL A 118 5.63 -5.27 -2.92
N GLY A 119 5.23 -4.44 -1.96
CA GLY A 119 3.97 -4.61 -1.23
C GLY A 119 2.82 -4.08 -2.07
N ARG A 120 1.89 -4.95 -2.46
CA ARG A 120 0.69 -4.61 -3.21
C ARG A 120 -0.54 -4.91 -2.36
N VAL A 121 -1.42 -3.93 -2.23
CA VAL A 121 -2.72 -4.14 -1.60
C VAL A 121 -3.81 -3.95 -2.65
N THR A 122 -4.66 -4.95 -2.78
CA THR A 122 -5.86 -4.93 -3.62
C THR A 122 -7.05 -4.59 -2.74
N GLY A 123 -7.83 -3.59 -3.15
CA GLY A 123 -8.94 -3.01 -2.41
C GLY A 123 -9.61 -1.90 -3.23
N PRO A 124 -10.52 -1.11 -2.64
CA PRO A 124 -11.23 -0.02 -3.34
C PRO A 124 -10.27 1.00 -3.96
N ARG A 125 -9.11 1.20 -3.33
CA ARG A 125 -7.99 1.97 -3.85
C ARG A 125 -6.75 1.07 -3.85
N PRO A 126 -6.36 0.49 -5.00
CA PRO A 126 -5.15 -0.31 -5.06
C PRO A 126 -3.94 0.57 -4.78
N PHE A 127 -3.02 0.05 -3.96
CA PHE A 127 -1.79 0.76 -3.63
C PHE A 127 -0.60 -0.19 -3.76
N VAL A 128 0.51 0.36 -4.26
CA VAL A 128 1.74 -0.39 -4.51
C VAL A 128 2.90 0.39 -3.90
N GLN A 129 3.68 -0.27 -3.06
CA GLN A 129 4.89 0.28 -2.48
C GLN A 129 6.06 -0.63 -2.80
N THR A 130 7.13 -0.06 -3.36
CA THR A 130 8.36 -0.79 -3.69
C THR A 130 9.48 -0.37 -2.75
N ARG A 131 10.22 -1.33 -2.21
CA ARG A 131 11.46 -1.10 -1.45
C ARG A 131 12.57 -2.04 -1.89
N GLU A 132 13.80 -1.59 -1.67
CA GLU A 132 14.97 -2.46 -1.75
C GLU A 132 15.32 -3.01 -0.36
N VAL A 133 15.48 -4.33 -0.28
CA VAL A 133 15.80 -5.05 0.95
C VAL A 133 17.08 -5.83 0.73
N TYR A 134 17.94 -5.85 1.74
CA TYR A 134 19.17 -6.64 1.73
C TYR A 134 19.00 -7.80 2.69
N VAL A 135 19.35 -9.00 2.23
CA VAL A 135 19.29 -10.21 3.04
C VAL A 135 20.69 -10.77 3.10
N SER A 136 21.24 -10.98 4.30
CA SER A 136 22.44 -11.79 4.46
C SER A 136 22.11 -13.19 4.94
N VAL A 137 22.87 -14.14 4.39
CA VAL A 137 22.92 -15.51 4.88
C VAL A 137 24.36 -15.79 5.25
N ALA A 138 24.59 -16.11 6.52
CA ALA A 138 25.85 -16.67 6.97
C ALA A 138 25.82 -18.19 6.77
N GLU A 139 26.78 -18.69 5.99
CA GLU A 139 26.99 -20.11 5.68
C GLU A 139 28.14 -20.62 6.59
N GLY A 140 27.84 -21.56 7.50
CA GLY A 140 28.80 -22.16 8.44
C GLY A 140 28.61 -23.67 8.57
N ARG A 141 29.31 -24.34 9.52
CA ARG A 141 29.15 -25.79 9.79
C ARG A 141 27.81 -26.17 10.48
N GLY A 142 26.89 -25.23 10.62
CA GLY A 142 25.58 -25.40 11.23
C GLY A 142 24.47 -24.83 10.34
N PRO A 143 23.20 -24.84 10.79
CA PRO A 143 22.10 -24.27 10.02
C PRO A 143 22.39 -22.80 9.66
N PRO A 144 22.10 -22.38 8.43
CA PRO A 144 22.43 -21.03 7.96
C PRO A 144 21.71 -19.96 8.80
N ILE A 145 22.47 -18.97 9.28
CA ILE A 145 21.88 -17.81 9.98
C ILE A 145 21.51 -16.80 8.93
N LYS A 146 20.21 -16.55 8.77
CA LYS A 146 19.68 -15.61 7.78
C LYS A 146 19.14 -14.36 8.50
N ARG A 147 19.42 -13.16 7.96
CA ARG A 147 18.92 -11.88 8.46
C ARG A 147 18.52 -10.98 7.30
N ALA A 148 17.36 -10.34 7.40
CA ALA A 148 16.88 -9.35 6.45
C ALA A 148 16.90 -7.95 7.07
N TRP A 149 17.29 -6.94 6.30
CA TRP A 149 17.19 -5.54 6.70
C TRP A 149 16.88 -4.64 5.52
N ARG A 150 16.17 -3.55 5.80
CA ARG A 150 15.92 -2.48 4.83
C ARG A 150 16.98 -1.40 4.95
N ILE A 151 17.31 -0.77 3.83
CA ILE A 151 17.98 0.54 3.87
C ILE A 151 16.87 1.60 3.84
N VAL A 152 16.84 2.46 4.86
CA VAL A 152 16.04 3.69 4.83
C VAL A 152 16.95 4.76 4.23
N ARG A 153 16.64 5.24 3.02
CA ARG A 153 17.28 6.41 2.41
C ARG A 153 16.36 7.61 2.57
#